data_AF-A0A529X5U8-F1
#
_entry.id   AF-A0A529X5U8-F1
#
_cell.length_a   1.000
_cell.length_b   1.000
_cell.length_c   1.000
_cell.angle_alpha   90.00
_cell.angle_beta   90.00
_cell.angle_gamma   90.00
#
_symmetry.space_group_name_H-M   'P 1'
#
loop_
_entity.id
_entity.type
_entity.pdbx_description
1 polymer ?
#
loop_
_entity_poly.entity_id
_entity_poly.type
_entity_poly.pdbx_seq_one_letter_code
_entity_poly.pdbx_strand_id
1 'polypeptide(L)' 'DNTEGRARSSRMLRTALGPAIARFLDDPAIVEVMLNPDGRIWVDRLSEGLADTGEMLAPAAGERIVRLVAHHV' A
#
# COMPACT_ATOMS: atom_id res chain seq x y z
N ASP A 1 7.36 -24.02 -1.89
CA ASP A 1 8.11 -22.82 -1.47
C ASP A 1 7.31 -21.58 -1.87
N ASN A 2 6.45 -21.10 -0.97
CA ASN A 2 5.54 -19.96 -1.21
C ASN A 2 6.14 -18.62 -0.73
N THR A 3 7.28 -18.72 -0.03
CA THR A 3 7.98 -17.63 0.65
C THR A 3 8.70 -16.72 -0.35
N GLU A 4 9.36 -17.29 -1.36
CA GLU A 4 10.02 -16.52 -2.42
C GLU A 4 9.03 -15.77 -3.30
N GLY A 5 7.88 -16.38 -3.60
CA GLY A 5 6.77 -15.76 -4.32
C GLY A 5 6.28 -14.50 -3.61
N ARG A 6 5.86 -14.64 -2.35
CA ARG A 6 5.43 -13.51 -1.50
C ARG A 6 6.49 -12.40 -1.38
N ALA A 7 7.76 -12.76 -1.21
CA ALA A 7 8.84 -11.78 -1.12
C ALA A 7 9.00 -10.98 -2.42
N ARG A 8 8.87 -11.64 -3.57
CA ARG A 8 8.89 -10.98 -4.89
C ARG A 8 7.67 -10.07 -5.07
N SER A 9 6.47 -10.52 -4.71
CA SER A 9 5.23 -9.73 -4.77
C SER A 9 5.33 -8.48 -3.92
N SER A 10 5.81 -8.61 -2.68
CA SER A 10 6.01 -7.50 -1.76
C SER A 10 6.98 -6.47 -2.32
N ARG A 11 8.08 -6.91 -2.94
CA ARG A 11 9.05 -6.01 -3.57
C ARG A 11 8.44 -5.27 -4.77
N MET A 12 7.71 -5.98 -5.63
CA MET A 12 7.03 -5.36 -6.78
C MET A 12 5.99 -4.32 -6.35
N LEU A 13 5.19 -4.64 -5.33
CA LEU A 13 4.23 -3.72 -4.72
C LEU A 13 4.92 -2.47 -4.18
N ARG A 14 5.99 -2.64 -3.39
CA ARG A 14 6.77 -1.51 -2.84
C ARG A 14 7.33 -0.60 -3.94
N THR A 15 7.80 -1.16 -5.05
CA THR A 15 8.25 -0.35 -6.21
C THR A 15 7.10 0.39 -6.87
N ALA A 16 5.95 -0.27 -7.08
CA ALA A 16 4.80 0.33 -7.76
C ALA A 16 4.11 1.43 -6.93
N LEU A 17 4.11 1.29 -5.61
CA LEU A 17 3.51 2.21 -4.65
C LEU A 17 4.34 3.50 -4.45
N GLY A 18 5.62 3.46 -4.78
CA GLY A 18 6.52 4.60 -4.66
C GLY A 18 6.88 4.96 -3.21
N PRO A 19 7.80 5.92 -3.03
CA PRO A 19 8.38 6.23 -1.71
C PRO A 19 7.36 6.78 -0.71
N ALA A 20 6.33 7.48 -1.18
CA ALA A 20 5.30 8.06 -0.32
C ALA A 20 4.51 6.99 0.44
N ILE A 21 4.19 5.86 -0.18
CA ILE A 21 3.46 4.78 0.48
C ILE A 21 4.43 3.80 1.16
N ALA A 22 5.63 3.61 0.62
CA ALA A 22 6.63 2.71 1.19
C ALA A 22 6.94 3.02 2.66
N ARG A 23 7.02 4.31 3.05
CA ARG A 23 7.22 4.70 4.46
C ARG A 23 6.12 4.19 5.39
N PHE A 24 4.87 4.11 4.92
CA PHE A 24 3.77 3.61 5.73
C PHE A 24 3.89 2.10 5.93
N LEU A 25 4.37 1.40 4.90
CA LEU A 25 4.64 -0.05 4.99
C LEU A 25 5.88 -0.38 5.84
N ASP A 26 6.72 0.62 6.16
CA ASP A 26 7.91 0.47 7.00
C ASP A 26 7.68 0.95 8.43
N ASP A 27 6.56 1.64 8.72
CA ASP A 27 6.19 2.10 10.04
C ASP A 27 5.61 0.92 10.86
N PRO A 28 6.29 0.46 11.92
CA PRO A 28 5.81 -0.68 12.72
C PRO A 28 4.54 -0.36 13.52
N ALA A 29 4.16 0.92 13.64
CA ALA A 29 2.91 1.31 14.27
C ALA A 29 1.70 1.19 13.34
N ILE A 30 1.91 1.06 12.02
CA ILE A 30 0.84 0.93 11.03
C ILE A 30 0.54 -0.55 10.79
N VAL A 31 -0.73 -0.92 10.93
CA VAL A 31 -1.21 -2.30 10.69
C VAL A 31 -1.79 -2.49 9.30
N GLU A 32 -2.41 -1.45 8.74
CA GLU A 32 -3.04 -1.47 7.43
C GLU A 32 -2.86 -0.14 6.71
N VAL A 33 -2.65 -0.21 5.39
CA VAL A 33 -2.63 0.95 4.48
C VAL A 33 -3.73 0.75 3.44
N MET A 34 -4.64 1.70 3.35
CA MET A 34 -5.78 1.67 2.43
C MET A 34 -5.65 2.77 1.38
N LEU A 35 -5.93 2.41 0.14
CA LEU A 35 -6.15 3.36 -0.95
C LEU A 35 -7.66 3.42 -1.21
N ASN A 36 -8.26 4.57 -0.93
CA ASN A 36 -9.67 4.79 -1.19
C ASN A 36 -9.92 5.11 -2.67
N PRO A 37 -11.14 4.89 -3.19
CA PRO A 37 -11.48 5.16 -4.60
C PRO A 37 -11.27 6.61 -5.05
N ASP A 38 -11.32 7.56 -4.11
CA ASP A 38 -11.06 8.98 -4.35
C ASP A 38 -9.56 9.33 -4.42
N GLY A 39 -8.68 8.35 -4.25
CA GLY A 39 -7.24 8.50 -4.27
C GLY A 39 -6.61 8.83 -2.91
N ARG A 40 -7.40 8.99 -1.84
CA ARG A 40 -6.85 9.25 -0.49
C ARG A 40 -6.20 8.01 0.10
N ILE A 41 -5.08 8.22 0.77
CA ILE A 41 -4.42 7.17 1.55
C ILE A 41 -4.79 7.29 3.02
N TRP A 42 -5.31 6.20 3.56
CA TRP A 42 -5.65 6.04 4.97
C TRP A 42 -4.77 4.98 5.60
N VAL A 43 -4.53 5.10 6.90
CA VAL A 43 -3.77 4.12 7.68
C VAL A 43 -4.54 3.74 8.92
N ASP A 44 -4.49 2.47 9.30
CA ASP A 44 -4.86 2.04 10.65
C ASP A 44 -3.59 1.88 11.48
N ARG A 45 -3.58 2.51 12.66
CA ARG A 45 -2.44 2.54 13.59
C ARG A 45 -2.79 1.77 14.87
N LEU A 46 -1.83 0.98 15.37
CA LEU A 46 -1.98 0.08 16.53
C LEU A 46 -2.65 0.71 17.77
N SER A 47 -2.48 2.01 18.00
CA SER A 47 -3.00 2.69 19.20
C SER A 47 -3.81 3.95 18.91
N GLU A 48 -3.92 4.35 17.65
CA GLU A 48 -4.61 5.59 17.24
C GLU A 48 -5.84 5.30 16.36
N GLY A 49 -5.95 4.08 15.85
CA GLY A 49 -7.02 3.69 14.94
C GLY A 49 -6.84 4.29 13.55
N LEU A 50 -7.98 4.47 12.87
CA LEU A 50 -8.05 4.93 11.49
C LEU A 50 -7.71 6.42 11.35
N ALA A 51 -6.72 6.74 10.52
CA ALA A 51 -6.26 8.11 10.28
C ALA A 51 -6.04 8.42 8.79
N ASP A 52 -6.42 9.64 8.39
CA ASP A 52 -6.03 10.23 7.11
C ASP A 52 -4.55 10.60 7.14
N THR A 53 -3.82 10.29 6.07
CA THR A 53 -2.40 10.62 5.94
C THR A 53 -2.15 11.98 5.29
N GLY A 54 -3.19 12.57 4.67
CA GLY A 54 -3.07 13.74 3.81
C GLY A 54 -2.45 13.46 2.44
N GLU A 55 -2.04 12.21 2.17
CA GLU A 55 -1.45 11.81 0.90
C GLU A 55 -2.53 11.44 -0.12
N MET A 56 -2.28 11.86 -1.36
CA MET A 56 -3.14 11.59 -2.50
C MET A 56 -2.35 10.79 -3.53
N LEU A 57 -3.00 9.76 -4.07
CA LEU A 57 -2.48 9.01 -5.19
C LEU A 57 -3.25 9.37 -6.46
N ALA A 58 -2.52 9.67 -7.53
CA ALA A 58 -3.14 9.90 -8.83
C ALA A 58 -3.95 8.66 -9.27
N PRO A 59 -5.17 8.82 -9.84
CA PRO A 59 -6.04 7.68 -10.20
C PRO A 59 -5.33 6.64 -11.07
N ALA A 60 -4.57 7.09 -12.06
CA ALA A 60 -3.80 6.20 -12.94
C ALA A 60 -2.75 5.36 -12.20
N ALA A 61 -2.18 5.87 -11.10
CA ALA A 61 -1.27 5.10 -10.26
C ALA A 61 -2.03 4.08 -9.40
N GLY A 62 -3.16 4.47 -8.82
CA GLY A 62 -4.04 3.57 -8.06
C GLY A 62 -4.50 2.38 -8.89
N GLU A 63 -4.98 2.61 -10.11
CA GLU A 63 -5.36 1.53 -11.02
C GLU A 63 -4.22 0.58 -11.36
N ARG A 64 -2.99 1.10 -11.56
CA ARG A 64 -1.82 0.25 -11.83
C ARG A 64 -1.53 -0.67 -10.67
N ILE A 65 -1.62 -0.17 -9.43
CA ILE A 65 -1.44 -0.95 -8.21
C ILE A 65 -2.52 -2.03 -8.09
N VAL A 66 -3.80 -1.68 -8.28
CA VAL A 66 -4.91 -2.64 -8.21
C VAL A 66 -4.72 -3.76 -9.23
N ARG A 67 -4.37 -3.43 -10.47
CA ARG A 67 -4.06 -4.44 -11.50
C ARG A 67 -2.88 -5.32 -11.09
N LEU A 68 -1.81 -4.73 -10.55
CA LEU A 68 -0.65 -5.48 -10.09
C LEU A 68 -1.01 -6.49 -9.00
N VAL A 69 -1.84 -6.12 -8.02
CA VAL A 69 -2.31 -7.05 -6.96
C VAL A 69 -3.22 -8.12 -7.54
N ALA A 70 -4.19 -7.73 -8.37
CA ALA A 70 -5.19 -8.65 -8.93
C ALA A 70 -4.58 -9.73 -9.84
N HIS A 71 -3.44 -9.45 -10.47
CA HIS A 71 -2.71 -10.43 -11.28
C HIS A 71 -1.64 -11.21 -10.50
N HIS A 72 -1.52 -11.01 -9.17
CA HIS A 72 -0.51 -11.64 -8.32
C HIS A 72 -1.07 -12.63 -7.29
N VAL A 73 -2.36 -12.97 -7.38
CA VAL A 73 -3.05 -14.01 -6.58
C VAL A 73 -3.07 -15.36 -7.28
#